data_AF-A0A3D3A8X1-F1
#
_entry.id   AF-A0A3D3A8X1-F1
#
_cell.length_a   1.000
_cell.length_b   1.000
_cell.length_c   1.000
_cell.angle_alpha   90.00
_cell.angle_beta   90.00
_cell.angle_gamma   90.00
#
_symmetry.space_group_name_H-M   'P 1'
#
loop_
_entity.id
_entity.type
_entity.pdbx_description
1 polymer ?
#
loop_
_entity_poly.entity_id
_entity_poly.type
_entity_poly.pdbx_seq_one_letter_code
_entity_poly.pdbx_strand_id
1 'polypeptide(L)' 'MKFFVDSADTSAIADLAATGMVDGVTTNPSLVAKSGRDFKELVAEICDLVPGPVSAEVTALEADAMLKEADELLAIA' A
#
# COMPACT_ATOMS: atom_id res chain seq x y z
N MET A 1 -20.90 0.04 1.79
CA MET A 1 -19.92 1.13 1.55
C MET A 1 -18.63 0.67 2.19
N LYS A 2 -17.48 0.91 1.55
CA LYS A 2 -16.16 0.58 2.11
C LYS A 2 -15.35 1.84 2.38
N PHE A 3 -14.51 1.84 3.40
CA PHE A 3 -13.64 2.94 3.79
C PHE A 3 -12.17 2.55 3.63
N PHE A 4 -11.44 3.34 2.85
CA PHE A 4 -10.02 3.12 2.60
C PHE A 4 -9.22 4.28 3.16
N VAL A 5 -8.06 3.97 3.75
CA VAL A 5 -7.10 4.98 4.20
C VAL A 5 -6.15 5.27 3.04
N ASP A 6 -6.02 6.54 2.65
CA ASP A 6 -5.05 6.97 1.63
C ASP A 6 -3.80 7.51 2.32
N SER A 7 -2.85 6.62 2.61
CA SER A 7 -1.66 6.97 3.40
C SER A 7 -0.52 5.97 3.21
N ALA A 8 0.69 6.44 3.52
CA ALA A 8 1.91 5.64 3.69
C ALA A 8 2.47 5.74 5.14
N ASP A 9 1.75 6.42 6.03
CA ASP A 9 2.10 6.51 7.46
C ASP A 9 1.51 5.31 8.20
N THR A 10 2.37 4.36 8.57
CA THR A 10 1.97 3.10 9.20
C THR A 10 1.43 3.28 10.61
N SER A 11 1.84 4.34 11.33
CA SER A 11 1.25 4.67 12.63
C SER A 11 -0.21 5.10 12.49
N ALA A 12 -0.48 6.01 11.55
CA ALA A 12 -1.85 6.47 11.29
C ALA A 12 -2.74 5.33 10.76
N ILE A 13 -2.19 4.45 9.91
CA ILE A 13 -2.90 3.27 9.40
C ILE A 13 -3.24 2.32 10.54
N ALA A 14 -2.30 2.02 11.44
CA ALA A 14 -2.53 1.15 12.58
C ALA A 14 -3.62 1.70 13.52
N ASP A 15 -3.58 2.98 13.84
CA ASP A 15 -4.57 3.65 14.69
C ASP A 15 -5.97 3.59 14.07
N LEU A 16 -6.08 3.85 12.77
CA LEU A 16 -7.36 3.79 12.05
C LEU A 16 -7.86 2.35 11.92
N ALA A 17 -6.99 1.38 11.64
CA ALA A 17 -7.35 -0.03 11.56
C ALA A 17 -7.91 -0.54 12.90
N ALA A 18 -7.34 -0.11 14.02
CA ALA A 18 -7.79 -0.47 15.36
C ALA A 18 -9.24 -0.02 15.67
N THR A 19 -9.78 0.95 14.93
CA THR A 19 -11.20 1.36 15.07
C THR A 19 -12.18 0.31 14.53
N GLY A 20 -11.72 -0.62 13.70
CA GLY A 20 -12.56 -1.60 13.02
C GLY A 20 -13.39 -1.03 11.85
N MET A 21 -13.14 0.21 11.44
CA MET A 21 -13.86 0.88 10.34
C MET A 21 -13.11 0.89 9.01
N VAL A 22 -11.85 0.42 8.97
CA VAL A 22 -11.01 0.44 7.76
C VAL A 22 -11.16 -0.88 7.01
N ASP A 23 -11.52 -0.78 5.72
CA ASP A 23 -11.66 -1.92 4.82
C ASP A 23 -10.42 -2.14 3.94
N GLY A 24 -9.48 -1.21 3.90
CA GLY A 24 -8.28 -1.30 3.06
C GLY A 24 -7.44 -0.03 3.05
N VAL A 25 -6.33 -0.06 2.31
CA VAL A 25 -5.40 1.07 2.17
C VAL A 25 -5.11 1.33 0.69
N THR A 26 -4.99 2.59 0.31
CA THR A 26 -4.42 3.01 -0.97
C THR A 26 -3.10 3.72 -0.74
N THR A 27 -2.12 3.42 -1.59
CA THR A 27 -0.84 4.13 -1.65
C THR A 27 -0.63 4.66 -3.05
N ASN A 28 0.31 5.58 -3.19
CA ASN A 28 0.80 6.07 -4.47
C ASN A 28 2.29 6.44 -4.33
N PRO A 29 3.04 6.62 -5.43
CA PRO A 29 4.48 6.86 -5.37
C PRO A 29 4.85 8.12 -4.58
N SER A 30 3.98 9.14 -4.57
CA SER A 30 4.23 10.38 -3.83
C SER A 30 4.10 10.20 -2.31
N LEU A 31 3.13 9.41 -1.85
CA LEU A 31 2.99 9.09 -0.41
C LEU A 31 4.16 8.24 0.08
N VAL A 32 4.52 7.20 -0.69
CA VAL A 32 5.66 6.34 -0.39
C VAL A 32 6.96 7.14 -0.36
N ALA A 33 7.22 8.00 -1.36
CA ALA A 33 8.43 8.82 -1.41
C ALA A 33 8.56 9.76 -0.19
N LYS A 34 7.44 10.31 0.31
CA LYS A 34 7.43 11.17 1.50
C LYS A 34 7.77 10.40 2.79
N SER A 35 7.53 9.09 2.83
CA SER A 35 7.89 8.27 3.99
C SER A 35 9.42 8.13 4.15
N GLY A 36 10.17 8.23 3.05
CA GLY A 36 11.63 8.00 3.04
C GLY A 36 12.05 6.55 3.32
N ARG A 37 11.11 5.60 3.27
CA ARG A 37 11.31 4.17 3.56
C ARG A 37 11.51 3.37 2.29
N ASP A 38 12.04 2.15 2.43
CA ASP A 38 11.98 1.17 1.35
C ASP A 38 10.52 0.85 1.03
N PHE A 39 10.20 0.85 -0.26
CA PHE A 39 8.84 0.68 -0.73
C PHE A 39 8.27 -0.71 -0.44
N LYS A 40 9.06 -1.77 -0.64
CA LYS A 40 8.58 -3.14 -0.46
C LYS A 40 8.38 -3.46 1.01
N GLU A 41 9.30 -3.03 1.86
CA GLU A 41 9.16 -3.14 3.32
C GLU A 41 7.94 -2.38 3.83
N LEU A 42 7.71 -1.16 3.33
CA LEU A 42 6.54 -0.36 3.70
C LEU A 42 5.23 -1.03 3.29
N VAL A 43 5.13 -1.53 2.06
CA VAL A 43 3.92 -2.22 1.58
C VAL A 43 3.66 -3.49 2.39
N ALA A 44 4.69 -4.29 2.69
CA ALA A 44 4.56 -5.48 3.52
C ALA A 44 4.00 -5.14 4.92
N GLU A 45 4.54 -4.10 5.57
CA GLU A 45 4.04 -3.65 6.87
C GLU A 45 2.58 -3.20 6.81
N ILE A 46 2.19 -2.47 5.74
CA ILE A 46 0.79 -2.05 5.57
C ILE A 46 -0.13 -3.27 5.40
N CYS A 47 0.28 -4.29 4.65
CA CYS A 47 -0.46 -5.55 4.51
C CYS A 47 -0.61 -6.29 5.85
N ASP A 48 0.40 -6.26 6.72
CA ASP A 48 0.33 -6.86 8.06
C ASP A 48 -0.62 -6.10 8.99
N LEU A 49 -0.71 -4.78 8.84
CA LEU A 49 -1.55 -3.91 9.68
C LEU A 49 -3.03 -3.95 9.31
N VAL A 50 -3.36 -4.20 8.03
CA VAL A 50 -4.72 -4.12 7.52
C VAL A 50 -5.12 -5.42 6.84
N PRO A 51 -6.09 -6.19 7.37
CA PRO A 51 -6.52 -7.47 6.81
C PRO A 51 -7.32 -7.35 5.49
N GLY A 52 -7.37 -6.14 4.90
CA GLY A 52 -8.10 -5.81 3.68
C GLY A 52 -7.15 -5.49 2.52
N PRO A 53 -7.70 -5.20 1.32
CA PRO A 53 -6.89 -4.85 0.15
C PRO A 53 -5.97 -3.66 0.41
N VAL A 54 -4.71 -3.80 -0.01
CA VAL A 54 -3.71 -2.74 -0.07
C VAL A 54 -3.40 -2.49 -1.54
N SER A 55 -3.64 -1.27 -2.02
CA SER A 55 -3.29 -0.87 -3.38
C SER A 55 -1.90 -0.24 -3.39
N ALA A 56 -0.98 -0.84 -4.16
CA ALA A 56 0.34 -0.31 -4.45
C ALA A 56 0.47 -0.03 -5.95
N GLU A 57 0.91 1.18 -6.30
CA GLU A 57 0.97 1.64 -7.70
C GLU A 57 2.33 1.30 -8.32
N VAL A 58 2.29 0.81 -9.56
CA VAL A 58 3.47 0.66 -10.42
C VAL A 58 3.88 2.03 -10.99
N THR A 59 5.12 2.18 -11.44
CA THR A 59 5.62 3.45 -12.01
C THR A 59 5.92 3.36 -13.50
N ALA A 60 6.02 2.15 -14.05
CA ALA A 60 6.13 1.93 -15.48
C ALA A 60 4.92 2.50 -16.26
N LEU A 61 5.19 2.96 -17.48
CA LEU A 61 4.17 3.50 -18.39
C LEU A 61 3.81 2.53 -19.54
N GLU A 62 4.69 1.57 -19.82
CA GLU A 62 4.49 0.56 -20.86
C GLU A 62 3.86 -0.70 -20.27
N ALA A 63 2.87 -1.28 -20.96
CA ALA A 63 2.08 -2.39 -20.44
C ALA A 63 2.93 -3.59 -19.97
N ASP A 64 3.92 -4.01 -20.76
CA ASP A 64 4.79 -5.13 -20.41
C ASP A 64 5.67 -4.85 -19.18
N ALA A 65 6.04 -3.58 -18.96
CA ALA A 65 6.81 -3.17 -17.81
C ALA A 65 5.91 -3.04 -16.57
N MET A 66 4.69 -2.51 -16.72
CA MET A 66 3.68 -2.48 -15.65
C MET A 66 3.39 -3.88 -15.12
N LEU A 67 3.23 -4.87 -16.00
CA LEU A 67 2.97 -6.25 -15.60
C LEU A 67 4.13 -6.87 -14.80
N LYS A 68 5.37 -6.59 -15.19
CA LYS A 68 6.55 -7.04 -14.44
C LYS A 68 6.62 -6.42 -13.05
N GLU A 69 6.39 -5.11 -12.94
CA GLU A 69 6.34 -4.43 -11.65
C GLU A 69 5.18 -4.96 -10.79
N ALA A 70 4.02 -5.24 -11.40
CA ALA A 70 2.89 -5.83 -10.70
C ALA A 70 3.20 -7.24 -10.16
N ASP A 71 3.90 -8.08 -10.92
CA ASP A 71 4.35 -9.41 -10.45
C ASP A 71 5.26 -9.28 -9.21
N GLU A 72 6.13 -8.27 -9.17
CA GLU A 72 6.97 -8.00 -8.00
C GLU A 72 6.16 -7.55 -6.78
N LEU A 73 5.12 -6.74 -6.98
CA LEU A 73 4.24 -6.27 -5.91
C LEU A 73 3.39 -7.41 -5.34
N LEU A 74 2.84 -8.28 -6.20
CA LEU A 74 2.03 -9.43 -5.80
C LEU A 74 2.83 -10.47 -5.00
N ALA A 75 4.16 -10.44 -5.06
CA ALA A 75 5.03 -11.34 -4.31
C ALA A 75 5.36 -10.86 -2.88
N ILE A 76 4.89 -9.67 -2.47
CA ILE A 76 5.24 -9.06 -1.18
C ILE A 76 4.52 -9.73 0.00
N ALA A 77 3.20 -9.97 -0.10
CA ALA A 77 2.36 -10.51 0.97
C ALA A 77 1.14 -11.26 0.42
#